data_AF-A0A9C7UZ31-F1
#
_entry.id   AF-A0A9C7UZ31-F1
#
_cell.length_a   1.000
_cell.length_b   1.000
_cell.length_c   1.000
_cell.angle_alpha   90.00
_cell.angle_beta   90.00
_cell.angle_gamma   90.00
#
_symmetry.space_group_name_H-M   'P 1'
#
loop_
_entity.id
_entity.type
_entity.pdbx_description
1 polymer ?
#
loop_
_entity_poly.entity_id
_entity_poly.type
_entity_poly.pdbx_seq_one_letter_code
_entity_poly.pdbx_strand_id
1 'polypeptide(L)'
;MTNYKTDFEALRKQLSAKPVDPEKLITPDPTPNTQRLWEYLKSCYGKKFISGQQYLWEDEKEDLVYWNTTGKIPAIRGYDFMGISGLARGYDQLGRALDWARRTGGILTMCWHWNAPDDMEDIAKECSFYYKTTNYDHKTGFDIVRAMHEGTPEHDFVIYEIDLVASALKMFEQADIPVLWRPLHEAAGNWFWWGNRAEAGKQDPESVEAYKKLWYTIFDRFMNLHKLRNLIWVWNGQAPFMAVDPNTFDIAGEDIYDEIPNHGSQLERFRGV
;
A
#
# COMPACT_ATOMS: atom_id res chain seq x y z
N MET A 1 9.22 9.83 20.50
CA MET A 1 9.57 9.24 19.20
C MET A 1 10.87 8.49 19.36
N THR A 2 10.97 7.28 18.80
CA THR A 2 12.21 6.50 18.80
C THR A 2 13.20 7.11 17.80
N ASN A 3 14.49 7.22 18.14
CA ASN A 3 15.57 7.65 17.24
C ASN A 3 15.90 6.60 16.14
N TYR A 4 14.92 5.78 15.75
CA TYR A 4 15.10 4.74 14.75
C TYR A 4 15.17 5.37 13.36
N LYS A 5 16.23 5.07 12.63
CA LYS A 5 16.51 5.60 11.30
C LYS A 5 16.82 4.46 10.34
N THR A 6 16.23 4.52 9.16
CA THR A 6 16.50 3.56 8.09
C THR A 6 17.77 3.97 7.35
N ASP A 7 18.81 3.15 7.44
CA ASP A 7 19.99 3.27 6.58
C ASP A 7 19.66 2.65 5.22
N PHE A 8 19.18 3.50 4.30
CA PHE A 8 18.74 3.09 2.98
C PHE A 8 19.83 2.36 2.19
N GLU A 9 21.07 2.84 2.21
CA GLU A 9 22.15 2.25 1.42
C GLU A 9 22.57 0.89 1.99
N ALA A 10 22.67 0.78 3.32
CA ALA A 10 22.96 -0.50 3.97
C ALA A 10 21.84 -1.52 3.74
N LEU A 11 20.58 -1.11 3.89
CA LEU A 11 19.43 -1.98 3.68
C LEU A 11 19.32 -2.44 2.23
N ARG A 12 19.46 -1.54 1.26
CA ARG A 12 19.45 -1.89 -0.16
C ARG A 12 20.57 -2.88 -0.49
N LYS A 13 21.78 -2.64 0.00
CA LYS A 13 22.92 -3.55 -0.19
C LYS A 13 22.65 -4.93 0.43
N GLN A 14 22.05 -4.98 1.61
CA GLN A 14 21.70 -6.23 2.28
C GLN A 14 20.66 -7.02 1.47
N LEU A 15 19.60 -6.35 1.00
CA LEU A 15 18.52 -6.97 0.24
C LEU A 15 19.01 -7.50 -1.10
N SER A 16 19.78 -6.71 -1.85
CA SER A 16 20.28 -7.13 -3.17
C SER A 16 21.34 -8.25 -3.08
N ALA A 17 21.97 -8.45 -1.93
CA ALA A 17 22.87 -9.58 -1.70
C ALA A 17 22.14 -10.90 -1.43
N LYS A 18 20.83 -10.85 -1.11
CA LYS A 18 20.00 -12.02 -0.83
C LYS A 18 19.38 -12.55 -2.13
N PRO A 19 19.47 -13.86 -2.41
CA PRO A 19 18.76 -14.44 -3.55
C PRO A 19 17.25 -14.33 -3.34
N VAL A 20 16.54 -13.98 -4.41
CA VAL A 20 15.08 -13.96 -4.43
C VAL A 20 14.56 -15.40 -4.32
N ASP A 21 13.62 -15.62 -3.42
CA ASP A 21 12.98 -16.91 -3.21
C ASP A 21 11.45 -16.73 -3.23
N PRO A 22 10.79 -16.96 -4.37
CA PRO A 22 9.35 -16.73 -4.51
C PRO A 22 8.50 -17.73 -3.72
N GLU A 23 9.09 -18.77 -3.12
CA GLU A 23 8.37 -19.71 -2.27
C GLU A 23 8.21 -19.22 -0.83
N LYS A 24 9.06 -18.28 -0.41
CA LYS A 24 9.09 -17.74 0.95
C LYS A 24 8.49 -16.34 1.03
N LEU A 25 7.70 -16.13 2.07
CA LEU A 25 7.29 -14.79 2.45
C LEU A 25 8.50 -13.91 2.77
N ILE A 26 8.41 -12.64 2.40
CA ILE A 26 9.35 -11.59 2.79
C ILE A 26 9.29 -11.35 4.30
N THR A 27 8.09 -11.41 4.88
CA THR A 27 7.88 -11.33 6.32
C THR A 27 8.50 -12.53 7.04
N PRO A 28 9.55 -12.35 7.88
CA PRO A 28 10.17 -13.45 8.61
C PRO A 28 9.30 -13.86 9.79
N ASP A 29 9.27 -15.16 10.08
CA ASP A 29 8.46 -15.74 11.17
C ASP A 29 7.00 -15.22 11.12
N PRO A 30 6.27 -15.43 10.01
CA PRO A 30 4.90 -14.92 9.86
C PRO A 30 3.97 -15.51 10.93
N THR A 31 2.88 -14.82 11.24
CA THR A 31 1.84 -15.42 12.10
C THR A 31 1.22 -16.65 11.42
N PRO A 32 0.62 -17.58 12.18
CA PRO A 32 0.06 -18.81 11.62
C PRO A 32 -0.95 -18.55 10.49
N ASN A 33 -1.84 -17.57 10.64
CA ASN A 33 -2.79 -17.26 9.58
C ASN A 33 -2.14 -16.58 8.38
N THR A 34 -1.06 -15.81 8.56
CA THR A 34 -0.34 -15.18 7.43
C THR A 34 0.38 -16.23 6.60
N GLN A 35 1.02 -17.22 7.24
CA GLN A 35 1.58 -18.37 6.52
C GLN A 35 0.49 -19.15 5.79
N ARG A 36 -0.66 -19.41 6.43
CA ARG A 36 -1.78 -20.12 5.80
C ARG A 36 -2.35 -19.37 4.60
N LEU A 37 -2.49 -18.05 4.70
CA LEU A 37 -2.95 -17.22 3.59
C LEU A 37 -1.96 -17.30 2.42
N TRP A 38 -0.66 -17.20 2.69
CA TRP A 38 0.36 -17.32 1.64
C TRP A 38 0.30 -18.65 0.90
N GLU A 39 0.23 -19.77 1.63
CA GLU A 39 0.10 -21.09 1.01
C GLU A 39 -1.20 -21.24 0.20
N TYR A 40 -2.30 -20.63 0.68
CA TYR A 40 -3.56 -20.60 -0.06
C TYR A 40 -3.43 -19.81 -1.38
N LEU A 41 -2.81 -18.62 -1.35
CA LEU A 41 -2.57 -17.81 -2.55
C LEU A 41 -1.70 -18.56 -3.56
N LYS A 42 -0.60 -19.18 -3.12
CA LYS A 42 0.25 -20.03 -3.98
C LYS A 42 -0.51 -21.22 -4.57
N SER A 43 -1.40 -21.85 -3.79
CA SER A 43 -2.23 -22.95 -4.28
C SER A 43 -3.21 -22.54 -5.39
N CYS A 44 -3.63 -21.27 -5.41
CA CYS A 44 -4.52 -20.70 -6.41
C CYS A 44 -3.78 -20.18 -7.65
N TYR A 45 -2.55 -19.68 -7.48
CA TYR A 45 -1.79 -19.04 -8.55
C TYR A 45 -1.62 -19.95 -9.78
N GLY A 46 -1.96 -19.42 -10.96
CA GLY A 46 -1.96 -20.16 -12.22
C GLY A 46 -3.12 -21.16 -12.41
N LYS A 47 -4.01 -21.33 -11.43
CA LYS A 47 -5.10 -22.33 -11.46
C LYS A 47 -6.49 -21.74 -11.25
N LYS A 48 -6.59 -20.66 -10.45
CA LYS A 48 -7.84 -20.01 -10.04
C LYS A 48 -7.65 -18.50 -9.97
N PHE A 49 -8.76 -17.78 -10.09
CA PHE A 49 -8.86 -16.36 -9.75
C PHE A 49 -9.65 -16.24 -8.45
N ILE A 50 -9.20 -15.37 -7.56
CA ILE A 50 -9.88 -15.06 -6.30
C ILE A 50 -10.63 -13.74 -6.53
N SER A 51 -11.95 -13.74 -6.33
CA SER A 51 -12.76 -12.52 -6.49
C SER A 51 -12.48 -11.53 -5.36
N GLY A 52 -12.39 -10.25 -5.69
CA GLY A 52 -12.18 -9.17 -4.73
C GLY A 52 -13.02 -7.94 -5.03
N GLN A 53 -13.28 -7.13 -4.00
CA GLN A 53 -13.98 -5.85 -4.10
C GLN A 53 -13.46 -4.85 -3.06
N GLN A 54 -13.35 -3.57 -3.44
CA GLN A 54 -13.01 -2.46 -2.54
C GLN A 54 -14.28 -1.91 -1.86
N TYR A 55 -14.18 -1.60 -0.56
CA TYR A 55 -15.27 -1.05 0.26
C TYR A 55 -14.81 0.27 0.86
N LEU A 56 -15.41 1.36 0.42
CA LEU A 56 -15.04 2.71 0.84
C LEU A 56 -16.05 3.26 1.86
N TRP A 57 -17.33 3.12 1.58
CA TRP A 57 -18.41 3.78 2.31
C TRP A 57 -18.94 2.93 3.48
N GLU A 58 -19.45 3.59 4.52
CA GLU A 58 -19.93 2.93 5.75
C GLU A 58 -21.14 2.01 5.53
N ASP A 59 -21.93 2.25 4.48
CA ASP A 59 -23.12 1.47 4.18
C ASP A 59 -22.84 0.13 3.47
N GLU A 60 -21.61 -0.11 3.00
CA GLU A 60 -21.09 -1.37 2.46
C GLU A 60 -22.08 -2.16 1.57
N LYS A 61 -22.72 -1.46 0.62
CA LYS A 61 -23.78 -2.04 -0.24
C LYS A 61 -23.28 -3.11 -1.21
N GLU A 62 -21.97 -3.21 -1.43
CA GLU A 62 -21.37 -4.09 -2.43
C GLU A 62 -21.71 -5.57 -2.17
N ASP A 63 -21.72 -6.03 -0.91
CA ASP A 63 -22.12 -7.40 -0.55
C ASP A 63 -23.56 -7.71 -1.00
N LEU A 64 -24.49 -6.78 -0.78
CA LEU A 64 -25.89 -6.93 -1.19
C LEU A 64 -26.01 -7.04 -2.71
N VAL A 65 -25.24 -6.23 -3.44
CA VAL A 65 -25.20 -6.27 -4.91
C VAL A 65 -24.68 -7.63 -5.39
N TYR A 66 -23.54 -8.09 -4.87
CA TYR A 66 -22.96 -9.38 -5.27
C TYR A 66 -23.84 -10.56 -4.90
N TRP A 67 -24.40 -10.58 -3.69
CA TRP A 67 -25.27 -11.65 -3.25
C TRP A 67 -26.54 -11.74 -4.09
N ASN A 68 -27.23 -10.62 -4.30
CA ASN A 68 -28.48 -10.61 -5.09
C ASN A 68 -28.25 -10.92 -6.57
N THR A 69 -27.07 -10.62 -7.10
CA THR A 69 -26.75 -10.85 -8.52
C THR A 69 -26.19 -12.25 -8.78
N THR A 70 -25.38 -12.79 -7.85
CA THR A 70 -24.57 -13.99 -8.10
C THR A 70 -24.79 -15.13 -7.10
N GLY A 71 -25.49 -14.88 -5.98
CA GLY A 71 -25.60 -15.82 -4.87
C GLY A 71 -24.28 -16.06 -4.12
N LYS A 72 -23.28 -15.21 -4.33
CA LYS A 72 -21.93 -15.28 -3.74
C LYS A 72 -21.43 -13.89 -3.38
N ILE A 73 -20.44 -13.83 -2.49
CA ILE A 73 -19.71 -12.59 -2.13
C ILE A 73 -18.23 -12.74 -2.52
N PRO A 74 -17.51 -11.63 -2.79
CA PRO A 74 -16.07 -11.65 -3.04
C PRO A 74 -15.28 -12.24 -1.86
N ALA A 75 -14.22 -12.99 -2.15
CA ALA A 75 -13.37 -13.57 -1.12
C ALA A 75 -12.36 -12.57 -0.54
N ILE A 76 -11.89 -11.62 -1.36
CA ILE A 76 -11.04 -10.51 -0.96
C ILE A 76 -11.90 -9.27 -0.69
N ARG A 77 -11.68 -8.63 0.46
CA ARG A 77 -12.24 -7.32 0.76
C ARG A 77 -11.12 -6.31 0.93
N GLY A 78 -11.23 -5.20 0.20
CA GLY A 78 -10.31 -4.07 0.27
C GLY A 78 -10.84 -2.93 1.12
N TYR A 79 -9.99 -2.42 2.00
CA TYR A 79 -10.20 -1.24 2.82
C TYR A 79 -9.00 -0.29 2.71
N ASP A 80 -9.09 0.89 3.32
CA ASP A 80 -8.10 1.96 3.19
C ASP A 80 -7.76 2.61 4.53
N PHE A 81 -6.48 2.96 4.73
CA PHE A 81 -6.02 3.80 5.84
C PHE A 81 -6.16 5.31 5.59
N MET A 82 -6.90 5.74 4.56
CA MET A 82 -7.05 7.13 4.14
C MET A 82 -7.39 8.10 5.29
N GLY A 83 -8.24 7.68 6.23
CA GLY A 83 -8.66 8.48 7.38
C GLY A 83 -7.86 8.28 8.67
N ILE A 84 -6.78 7.48 8.68
CA ILE A 84 -6.11 7.03 9.91
C ILE A 84 -5.55 8.18 10.75
N SER A 85 -5.04 9.23 10.11
CA SER A 85 -4.46 10.41 10.77
C SER A 85 -5.49 11.42 11.27
N GLY A 86 -6.76 11.23 10.91
CA GLY A 86 -7.82 12.20 11.14
C GLY A 86 -7.77 13.44 10.24
N LEU A 87 -6.80 13.55 9.33
CA LEU A 87 -6.74 14.63 8.33
C LEU A 87 -7.93 14.56 7.37
N ALA A 88 -8.20 13.37 6.81
CA ALA A 88 -9.38 13.11 6.00
C ALA A 88 -10.53 12.56 6.85
N ARG A 89 -11.21 13.47 7.57
CA ARG A 89 -12.33 13.12 8.45
C ARG A 89 -13.44 12.38 7.68
N GLY A 90 -14.01 11.36 8.33
CA GLY A 90 -15.11 10.55 7.75
C GLY A 90 -14.65 9.39 6.85
N TYR A 91 -13.34 9.22 6.67
CA TYR A 91 -12.77 8.13 5.87
C TYR A 91 -12.02 7.07 6.72
N ASP A 92 -12.25 7.03 8.03
CA ASP A 92 -11.68 5.97 8.87
C ASP A 92 -12.39 4.63 8.62
N GLN A 93 -11.61 3.62 8.26
CA GLN A 93 -12.09 2.27 7.98
C GLN A 93 -11.47 1.21 8.90
N LEU A 94 -10.54 1.59 9.78
CA LEU A 94 -9.78 0.64 10.61
C LEU A 94 -10.71 -0.26 11.43
N GLY A 95 -11.68 0.35 12.12
CA GLY A 95 -12.64 -0.39 12.94
C GLY A 95 -13.47 -1.39 12.12
N ARG A 96 -13.96 -0.98 10.95
CA ARG A 96 -14.75 -1.84 10.04
C ARG A 96 -13.93 -2.98 9.46
N ALA A 97 -12.72 -2.68 8.99
CA ALA A 97 -11.80 -3.68 8.46
C ALA A 97 -11.46 -4.74 9.52
N LEU A 98 -11.14 -4.31 10.74
CA LEU A 98 -10.81 -5.22 11.84
C LEU A 98 -12.01 -6.06 12.26
N ASP A 99 -13.19 -5.46 12.39
CA ASP A 99 -14.42 -6.17 12.76
C ASP A 99 -14.83 -7.19 11.68
N TRP A 100 -14.81 -6.81 10.40
CA TRP A 100 -15.09 -7.72 9.29
C TRP A 100 -14.11 -8.89 9.25
N ALA A 101 -12.80 -8.63 9.38
CA ALA A 101 -11.78 -9.67 9.33
C ALA A 101 -11.84 -10.61 10.56
N ARG A 102 -12.30 -10.14 11.72
CA ARG A 102 -12.54 -11.00 12.90
C ARG A 102 -13.75 -11.92 12.73
N ARG A 103 -14.80 -11.42 12.09
CA ARG A 103 -16.08 -12.13 11.94
C ARG A 103 -16.10 -13.07 10.75
N THR A 104 -15.16 -12.95 9.84
CA THR A 104 -15.14 -13.70 8.58
C THR A 104 -13.83 -14.47 8.41
N GLY A 105 -13.83 -15.45 7.51
CA GLY A 105 -12.60 -16.08 7.01
C GLY A 105 -12.12 -15.48 5.68
N GLY A 106 -12.54 -14.24 5.37
CA GLY A 106 -12.20 -13.55 4.13
C GLY A 106 -10.75 -13.07 4.11
N ILE A 107 -10.28 -12.67 2.93
CA ILE A 107 -8.93 -12.14 2.73
C ILE A 107 -8.99 -10.62 2.79
N LEU A 108 -8.29 -10.03 3.76
CA LEU A 108 -8.21 -8.59 3.92
C LEU A 108 -7.05 -8.02 3.08
N THR A 109 -7.34 -7.00 2.27
CA THR A 109 -6.33 -6.12 1.67
C THR A 109 -6.50 -4.69 2.17
N MET A 110 -5.39 -4.04 2.52
CA MET A 110 -5.35 -2.65 2.96
C MET A 110 -4.44 -1.86 2.01
N CYS A 111 -4.97 -0.80 1.41
CA CYS A 111 -4.16 0.25 0.79
C CYS A 111 -4.17 1.52 1.63
N TRP A 112 -3.49 2.56 1.16
CA TRP A 112 -3.43 3.84 1.87
C TRP A 112 -3.39 5.01 0.89
N HIS A 113 -4.54 5.66 0.70
CA HIS A 113 -4.58 6.99 0.12
C HIS A 113 -4.09 8.00 1.16
N TRP A 114 -2.78 8.18 1.21
CA TRP A 114 -2.11 8.92 2.27
C TRP A 114 -2.33 10.44 2.11
N ASN A 115 -3.27 10.99 2.87
CA ASN A 115 -3.49 12.43 2.90
C ASN A 115 -2.30 13.15 3.54
N ALA A 116 -1.74 14.11 2.83
CA ALA A 116 -0.68 14.98 3.30
C ALA A 116 -1.17 16.45 3.28
N PRO A 117 -0.72 17.29 4.22
CA PRO A 117 -1.09 18.70 4.24
C PRO A 117 -0.54 19.43 3.00
N ASP A 118 -1.24 20.44 2.50
CA ASP A 118 -0.72 21.32 1.44
C ASP A 118 0.39 22.25 1.97
N ASP A 119 0.26 22.65 3.24
CA ASP A 119 1.19 23.52 3.94
C ASP A 119 1.61 22.89 5.28
N MET A 120 2.92 22.68 5.46
CA MET A 120 3.47 22.12 6.71
C MET A 120 3.40 23.07 7.89
N GLU A 121 3.22 24.38 7.66
CA GLU A 121 3.02 25.36 8.74
C GLU A 121 1.57 25.36 9.26
N ASP A 122 0.62 24.85 8.47
CA ASP A 122 -0.80 24.76 8.83
C ASP A 122 -1.42 23.43 8.37
N ILE A 123 -0.99 22.34 9.02
CA ILE A 123 -1.33 20.97 8.64
C ILE A 123 -2.84 20.66 8.65
N ALA A 124 -3.64 21.47 9.32
CA ALA A 124 -5.07 21.24 9.52
C ALA A 124 -5.95 21.96 8.48
N LYS A 125 -5.38 22.87 7.69
CA LYS A 125 -6.13 23.75 6.79
C LYS A 125 -6.62 23.02 5.54
N GLU A 126 -5.71 22.36 4.84
CA GLU A 126 -6.00 21.63 3.61
C GLU A 126 -5.06 20.42 3.50
N CYS A 127 -5.62 19.28 3.11
CA CYS A 127 -4.87 18.07 2.84
C CYS A 127 -5.41 17.36 1.60
N SER A 128 -4.54 16.63 0.92
CA SER A 128 -4.92 15.74 -0.17
C SER A 128 -3.88 14.66 -0.32
N PHE A 129 -4.23 13.56 -0.96
CA PHE A 129 -3.25 12.61 -1.50
C PHE A 129 -2.90 12.94 -2.96
N TYR A 130 -3.75 13.71 -3.66
CA TYR A 130 -3.49 14.13 -5.03
C TYR A 130 -2.41 15.21 -5.08
N TYR A 131 -1.44 15.03 -5.97
CA TYR A 131 -0.33 15.96 -6.13
C TYR A 131 -0.73 17.19 -6.94
N LYS A 132 -0.03 18.31 -6.72
CA LYS A 132 -0.31 19.61 -7.35
C LYS A 132 -0.25 19.65 -8.87
N THR A 133 0.29 18.62 -9.52
CA THR A 133 0.35 18.46 -10.98
C THR A 133 -0.97 17.95 -11.58
N THR A 134 -1.91 17.50 -10.75
CA THR A 134 -3.22 17.03 -11.21
C THR A 134 -4.19 18.18 -11.47
N ASN A 135 -5.25 17.89 -12.23
CA ASN A 135 -6.36 18.83 -12.47
C ASN A 135 -7.48 18.73 -11.42
N TYR A 136 -7.24 18.04 -10.30
CA TYR A 136 -8.22 17.95 -9.21
C TYR A 136 -8.27 19.24 -8.40
N ASP A 137 -9.45 19.53 -7.85
CA ASP A 137 -9.68 20.72 -7.03
C ASP A 137 -8.81 20.69 -5.76
N HIS A 138 -8.90 19.59 -5.01
CA HIS A 138 -8.12 19.35 -3.79
C HIS A 138 -6.81 18.64 -4.09
N LYS A 139 -5.70 19.31 -3.78
CA LYS A 139 -4.34 18.85 -4.07
C LYS A 139 -3.40 19.27 -2.95
N THR A 140 -2.23 18.66 -2.92
CA THR A 140 -1.16 19.00 -1.99
C THR A 140 0.15 19.33 -2.72
N GLY A 141 0.85 20.34 -2.21
CA GLY A 141 2.22 20.67 -2.54
C GLY A 141 3.29 19.85 -1.82
N PHE A 142 2.89 18.89 -0.96
CA PHE A 142 3.80 18.04 -0.18
C PHE A 142 4.84 17.36 -1.07
N ASP A 143 6.12 17.54 -0.74
CA ASP A 143 7.23 17.12 -1.59
C ASP A 143 7.92 15.87 -1.02
N ILE A 144 7.83 14.76 -1.76
CA ILE A 144 8.46 13.50 -1.41
C ILE A 144 9.98 13.60 -1.23
N VAL A 145 10.65 14.49 -1.98
CA VAL A 145 12.11 14.66 -1.83
C VAL A 145 12.41 15.23 -0.46
N ARG A 146 11.67 16.28 -0.04
CA ARG A 146 11.78 16.86 1.29
C ARG A 146 11.43 15.84 2.37
N ALA A 147 10.37 15.04 2.18
CA ALA A 147 9.99 13.98 3.10
C ALA A 147 11.13 12.97 3.34
N MET A 148 12.01 12.74 2.37
CA MET A 148 13.18 11.86 2.48
C MET A 148 14.46 12.58 2.95
N HIS A 149 14.37 13.85 3.35
CA HIS A 149 15.46 14.62 3.94
C HIS A 149 15.21 14.87 5.43
N GLU A 150 16.05 14.26 6.28
CA GLU A 150 15.98 14.45 7.73
C GLU A 150 16.07 15.93 8.13
N GLY A 151 15.31 16.30 9.17
CA GLY A 151 15.25 17.68 9.67
C GLY A 151 14.29 18.59 8.92
N THR A 152 13.58 18.08 7.91
CA THR A 152 12.44 18.77 7.31
C THR A 152 11.14 18.43 8.06
N PRO A 153 10.16 19.36 8.13
CA PRO A 153 8.84 19.05 8.66
C PRO A 153 8.15 17.90 7.93
N GLU A 154 8.34 17.79 6.61
CA GLU A 154 7.79 16.71 5.80
C GLU A 154 8.33 15.34 6.23
N HIS A 155 9.62 15.26 6.59
CA HIS A 155 10.22 14.04 7.10
C HIS A 155 9.59 13.60 8.43
N ASP A 156 9.46 14.53 9.37
CA ASP A 156 8.88 14.24 10.68
C ASP A 156 7.41 13.80 10.54
N PHE A 157 6.67 14.44 9.64
CA PHE A 157 5.31 14.05 9.28
C PHE A 157 5.26 12.62 8.74
N VAL A 158 6.07 12.28 7.74
CA VAL A 158 5.99 10.93 7.16
C VAL A 158 6.37 9.85 8.15
N ILE A 159 7.39 10.07 8.99
CA ILE A 159 7.80 9.10 10.00
C ILE A 159 6.69 8.87 11.04
N TYR A 160 6.03 9.94 11.48
CA TYR A 160 4.90 9.84 12.42
C TYR A 160 3.75 9.00 11.83
N GLU A 161 3.34 9.31 10.60
CA GLU A 161 2.24 8.65 9.91
C GLU A 161 2.55 7.17 9.62
N ILE A 162 3.79 6.85 9.21
CA ILE A 162 4.24 5.46 9.02
C ILE A 162 4.11 4.68 10.34
N ASP A 163 4.56 5.26 11.47
CA ASP A 163 4.46 4.60 12.77
C ASP A 163 3.01 4.46 13.26
N LEU A 164 2.14 5.39 12.89
CA LEU A 164 0.70 5.32 13.14
C LEU A 164 0.05 4.14 12.39
N VAL A 165 0.34 4.00 11.10
CA VAL A 165 -0.13 2.86 10.29
C VAL A 165 0.45 1.54 10.81
N ALA A 166 1.73 1.51 11.18
CA ALA A 166 2.34 0.32 11.77
C ALA A 166 1.63 -0.12 13.06
N SER A 167 1.25 0.85 13.90
CA SER A 167 0.50 0.61 15.14
C SER A 167 -0.90 0.04 14.85
N ALA A 168 -1.59 0.55 13.82
CA ALA A 168 -2.86 0.00 13.38
C ALA A 168 -2.70 -1.44 12.83
N LEU A 169 -1.68 -1.70 12.00
CA LEU A 169 -1.36 -3.04 11.51
C LEU A 169 -1.04 -4.02 12.65
N LYS A 170 -0.44 -3.54 13.75
CA LYS A 170 -0.20 -4.33 14.95
C LYS A 170 -1.51 -4.79 15.62
N MET A 171 -2.59 -4.01 15.53
CA MET A 171 -3.91 -4.43 16.05
C MET A 171 -4.47 -5.63 15.27
N PHE A 172 -4.25 -5.69 13.96
CA PHE A 172 -4.60 -6.87 13.14
C PHE A 172 -3.72 -8.06 13.52
N GLU A 173 -2.42 -7.86 13.71
CA GLU A 173 -1.50 -8.93 14.14
C GLU A 173 -1.89 -9.54 15.49
N GLN A 174 -2.26 -8.71 16.46
CA GLN A 174 -2.73 -9.16 17.78
C GLN A 174 -4.00 -10.03 17.70
N ALA A 175 -4.78 -9.89 16.63
CA ALA A 175 -5.94 -10.71 16.35
C ALA A 175 -5.64 -11.89 15.39
N ASP A 176 -4.35 -12.13 15.07
CA ASP A 176 -3.88 -13.09 14.06
C ASP A 176 -4.58 -12.92 12.70
N ILE A 177 -4.76 -11.66 12.29
CA ILE A 177 -5.37 -11.30 11.00
C ILE A 177 -4.28 -10.94 10.00
N PRO A 178 -4.13 -11.72 8.91
CA PRO A 178 -3.24 -11.38 7.81
C PRO A 178 -3.75 -10.17 7.04
N VAL A 179 -2.83 -9.34 6.56
CA VAL A 179 -3.14 -8.19 5.72
C VAL A 179 -2.32 -8.27 4.43
N LEU A 180 -3.00 -8.28 3.27
CA LEU A 180 -2.34 -7.92 2.02
C LEU A 180 -2.09 -6.41 2.06
N TRP A 181 -0.84 -6.02 2.29
CA TRP A 181 -0.46 -4.63 2.52
C TRP A 181 0.05 -3.99 1.24
N ARG A 182 -0.68 -3.01 0.72
CA ARG A 182 -0.41 -2.36 -0.57
C ARG A 182 -0.15 -0.85 -0.39
N PRO A 183 1.00 -0.44 0.17
CA PRO A 183 1.36 0.96 0.32
C PRO A 183 1.84 1.56 -1.00
N LEU A 184 1.81 2.89 -1.08
CA LEU A 184 2.41 3.68 -2.16
C LEU A 184 2.02 3.19 -3.57
N HIS A 185 0.74 2.82 -3.76
CA HIS A 185 0.22 2.34 -5.04
C HIS A 185 0.25 3.44 -6.11
N GLU A 186 0.25 3.04 -7.39
CA GLU A 186 0.15 3.93 -8.56
C GLU A 186 1.21 5.04 -8.64
N ALA A 187 2.36 4.82 -8.01
CA ALA A 187 3.43 5.80 -7.91
C ALA A 187 4.03 6.26 -9.26
N ALA A 188 3.96 5.47 -10.34
CA ALA A 188 4.46 5.90 -11.65
C ALA A 188 3.56 6.95 -12.33
N GLY A 189 2.29 7.01 -11.92
CA GLY A 189 1.23 7.78 -12.58
C GLY A 189 1.37 9.29 -12.49
N ASN A 190 2.08 9.80 -11.48
CA ASN A 190 2.28 11.22 -11.13
C ASN A 190 1.14 11.95 -10.39
N TRP A 191 0.04 11.26 -10.12
CA TRP A 191 -1.13 11.87 -9.49
C TRP A 191 -1.10 11.84 -7.97
N PHE A 192 -0.25 11.01 -7.35
CA PHE A 192 -0.08 10.96 -5.90
C PHE A 192 1.24 11.59 -5.46
N TRP A 193 1.27 12.25 -4.29
CA TRP A 193 2.46 12.98 -3.83
C TRP A 193 3.67 12.07 -3.59
N TRP A 194 3.44 10.78 -3.31
CA TRP A 194 4.50 9.79 -3.13
C TRP A 194 5.07 9.25 -4.45
N GLY A 195 4.59 9.73 -5.60
CA GLY A 195 4.94 9.22 -6.91
C GLY A 195 5.98 10.05 -7.67
N ASN A 196 6.14 9.68 -8.94
CA ASN A 196 6.90 10.43 -9.94
C ASN A 196 6.36 11.86 -10.07
N ARG A 197 7.22 12.88 -10.03
CA ARG A 197 6.80 14.28 -10.19
C ARG A 197 6.67 14.70 -11.65
N ALA A 198 7.15 13.90 -12.60
CA ALA A 198 7.11 14.21 -14.03
C ALA A 198 5.77 13.84 -14.68
N GLU A 199 5.45 14.50 -15.80
CA GLU A 199 4.29 14.17 -16.65
C GLU A 199 4.29 12.68 -17.07
N ALA A 200 3.11 12.12 -17.36
CA ALA A 200 2.97 10.76 -17.85
C ALA A 200 3.90 10.51 -19.07
N GLY A 201 4.68 9.43 -19.00
CA GLY A 201 5.69 9.09 -20.02
C GLY A 201 7.08 9.73 -19.83
N LYS A 202 7.26 10.58 -18.81
CA LYS A 202 8.57 11.12 -18.38
C LYS A 202 8.91 10.63 -16.97
N GLN A 203 10.17 10.79 -16.59
CA GLN A 203 10.67 10.40 -15.27
C GLN A 203 11.41 11.58 -14.64
N ASP A 204 11.11 11.88 -13.38
CA ASP A 204 11.92 12.77 -12.54
C ASP A 204 12.82 11.90 -11.63
N PRO A 205 14.14 11.81 -11.90
CA PRO A 205 15.02 10.90 -11.16
C PRO A 205 15.03 11.13 -9.65
N GLU A 206 14.85 12.37 -9.19
CA GLU A 206 14.86 12.69 -7.76
C GLU A 206 13.64 12.12 -7.03
N SER A 207 12.43 12.29 -7.59
CA SER A 207 11.22 11.68 -6.99
C SER A 207 11.19 10.16 -7.12
N VAL A 208 11.74 9.60 -8.21
CA VAL A 208 11.88 8.14 -8.35
C VAL A 208 12.79 7.58 -7.24
N GLU A 209 13.92 8.23 -6.96
CA GLU A 209 14.81 7.82 -5.88
C GLU A 209 14.17 8.05 -4.49
N ALA A 210 13.45 9.16 -4.30
CA ALA A 210 12.72 9.43 -3.07
C ALA A 210 11.59 8.43 -2.82
N TYR A 211 10.85 8.01 -3.85
CA TYR A 211 9.84 6.95 -3.76
C TYR A 211 10.46 5.65 -3.27
N LYS A 212 11.60 5.26 -3.85
CA LYS A 212 12.33 4.07 -3.40
C LYS A 212 12.69 4.22 -1.93
N LYS A 213 13.34 5.32 -1.53
CA LYS A 213 13.68 5.58 -0.12
C LYS A 213 12.47 5.51 0.81
N LEU A 214 11.32 6.04 0.39
CA LEU A 214 10.08 5.98 1.16
C LEU A 214 9.59 4.53 1.31
N TRP A 215 9.60 3.74 0.23
CA TRP A 215 9.28 2.31 0.28
C TRP A 215 10.16 1.55 1.28
N TYR A 216 11.48 1.71 1.21
CA TYR A 216 12.39 1.03 2.15
C TYR A 216 12.25 1.55 3.57
N THR A 217 11.89 2.83 3.76
CA THR A 217 11.62 3.39 5.10
C THR A 217 10.38 2.71 5.71
N ILE A 218 9.30 2.57 4.96
CA ILE A 218 8.10 1.83 5.41
C ILE A 218 8.47 0.38 5.72
N PHE A 219 9.14 -0.29 4.78
CA PHE A 219 9.56 -1.68 4.92
C PHE A 219 10.41 -1.89 6.18
N ASP A 220 11.50 -1.14 6.33
CA ASP A 220 12.42 -1.27 7.45
C ASP A 220 11.75 -1.02 8.80
N ARG A 221 10.95 0.05 8.90
CA ARG A 221 10.25 0.35 10.15
C ARG A 221 9.23 -0.75 10.46
N PHE A 222 8.49 -1.25 9.48
CA PHE A 222 7.47 -2.26 9.73
C PHE A 222 8.12 -3.59 10.14
N MET A 223 9.20 -3.99 9.47
CA MET A 223 9.86 -5.28 9.67
C MET A 223 10.79 -5.29 10.89
N ASN A 224 11.56 -4.22 11.10
CA ASN A 224 12.64 -4.21 12.10
C ASN A 224 12.29 -3.42 13.37
N LEU A 225 11.60 -2.28 13.24
CA LEU A 225 11.18 -1.48 14.40
C LEU A 225 9.89 -2.03 15.04
N HIS A 226 8.81 -2.13 14.25
CA HIS A 226 7.49 -2.56 14.71
C HIS A 226 7.31 -4.08 14.71
N LYS A 227 8.21 -4.80 14.02
CA LYS A 227 8.26 -6.26 13.94
C LYS A 227 6.90 -6.86 13.60
N LEU A 228 6.30 -6.35 12.53
CA LEU A 228 5.04 -6.86 12.01
C LEU A 228 5.28 -8.20 11.31
N ARG A 229 4.49 -9.20 11.69
CA ARG A 229 4.54 -10.60 11.24
C ARG A 229 3.30 -11.01 10.46
N ASN A 230 2.32 -10.13 10.33
CA ASN A 230 1.03 -10.44 9.70
C ASN A 230 0.89 -9.91 8.26
N LEU A 231 1.94 -9.32 7.68
CA LEU A 231 1.87 -8.67 6.37
C LEU A 231 2.29 -9.60 5.23
N ILE A 232 1.54 -9.52 4.13
CA ILE A 232 1.96 -9.96 2.79
C ILE A 232 2.06 -8.71 1.93
N TRP A 233 3.27 -8.37 1.49
CA TRP A 233 3.58 -7.11 0.83
C TRP A 233 3.18 -7.13 -0.64
N VAL A 234 2.38 -6.15 -1.03
CA VAL A 234 1.92 -5.96 -2.42
C VAL A 234 2.54 -4.69 -2.97
N TRP A 235 3.46 -4.83 -3.92
CA TRP A 235 4.03 -3.71 -4.67
C TRP A 235 3.21 -3.45 -5.93
N ASN A 236 2.96 -2.18 -6.27
CA ASN A 236 2.26 -1.85 -7.51
C ASN A 236 3.26 -1.72 -8.68
N GLY A 237 3.38 -2.79 -9.46
CA GLY A 237 4.40 -3.00 -10.49
C GLY A 237 4.11 -2.35 -11.84
N GLN A 238 3.41 -1.22 -11.87
CA GLN A 238 2.91 -0.59 -13.10
C GLN A 238 4.02 -0.14 -14.09
N ALA A 239 5.24 0.10 -13.59
CA ALA A 239 6.33 0.65 -14.41
C ALA A 239 7.72 0.20 -13.90
N PRO A 240 8.60 -0.31 -14.79
CA PRO A 240 9.93 -0.79 -14.40
C PRO A 240 10.83 0.27 -13.74
N PHE A 241 10.71 1.56 -14.08
CA PHE A 241 11.56 2.59 -13.48
C PHE A 241 11.27 2.83 -11.98
N MET A 242 10.06 2.45 -11.53
CA MET A 242 9.66 2.48 -10.13
C MET A 242 10.04 1.21 -9.37
N ALA A 243 10.72 0.25 -9.99
CA ALA A 243 11.05 -1.03 -9.35
C ALA A 243 11.85 -0.85 -8.04
N VAL A 244 11.39 -1.59 -7.03
CA VAL A 244 12.03 -1.79 -5.72
C VAL A 244 12.69 -3.17 -5.69
N ASP A 245 13.51 -3.46 -4.67
CA ASP A 245 14.19 -4.76 -4.58
C ASP A 245 13.15 -5.89 -4.39
N PRO A 246 13.22 -6.99 -5.17
CA PRO A 246 12.29 -8.12 -5.07
C PRO A 246 12.28 -8.80 -3.70
N ASN A 247 13.27 -8.57 -2.84
CA ASN A 247 13.26 -9.02 -1.44
C ASN A 247 12.43 -8.10 -0.51
N THR A 248 11.61 -7.20 -1.04
CA THR A 248 10.75 -6.29 -0.25
C THR A 248 9.26 -6.42 -0.53
N PHE A 249 8.85 -7.27 -1.48
CA PHE A 249 7.44 -7.56 -1.75
C PHE A 249 7.20 -9.04 -2.04
N ASP A 250 5.99 -9.50 -1.73
CA ASP A 250 5.53 -10.87 -1.98
C ASP A 250 4.74 -10.97 -3.29
N ILE A 251 3.99 -9.91 -3.64
CA ILE A 251 3.08 -9.86 -4.79
C ILE A 251 3.32 -8.56 -5.57
N ALA A 252 3.43 -8.66 -6.89
CA ALA A 252 3.32 -7.51 -7.79
C ALA A 252 1.87 -7.40 -8.29
N GLY A 253 1.25 -6.25 -8.07
CA GLY A 253 -0.10 -5.92 -8.58
C GLY A 253 -0.07 -4.78 -9.59
N GLU A 254 -1.08 -4.69 -10.45
CA GLU A 254 -1.27 -3.58 -11.39
C GLU A 254 -2.71 -3.07 -11.31
N ASP A 255 -2.89 -1.77 -11.42
CA ASP A 255 -4.20 -1.10 -11.36
C ASP A 255 -4.57 -0.73 -12.80
N ILE A 256 -5.58 -1.41 -13.36
CA ILE A 256 -5.94 -1.33 -14.78
C ILE A 256 -7.38 -0.83 -14.91
N TYR A 257 -7.53 0.35 -15.51
CA TYR A 257 -8.82 0.95 -15.83
C TYR A 257 -8.88 1.21 -17.33
N ASP A 258 -9.74 0.48 -18.04
CA ASP A 258 -10.01 0.75 -19.46
C ASP A 258 -11.10 1.82 -19.60
N GLU A 259 -10.91 2.77 -20.52
CA GLU A 259 -11.85 3.88 -20.78
C GLU A 259 -13.23 3.40 -21.30
N ILE A 260 -13.26 2.19 -21.88
CA ILE A 260 -14.47 1.50 -22.35
C ILE A 260 -14.54 0.17 -21.58
N PRO A 261 -15.72 -0.25 -21.09
CA PRO A 261 -15.87 -1.54 -20.42
C PRO A 261 -15.27 -2.69 -21.24
N ASN A 262 -14.10 -3.15 -20.82
CA ASN A 262 -13.36 -4.22 -21.45
C ASN A 262 -13.07 -5.28 -20.39
N HIS A 263 -13.71 -6.43 -20.56
CA HIS A 263 -13.58 -7.58 -19.67
C HIS A 263 -12.56 -8.60 -20.18
N GLY A 264 -11.69 -8.20 -21.12
CA GLY A 264 -10.57 -9.01 -21.60
C GLY A 264 -9.57 -9.33 -20.47
N SER A 265 -8.82 -10.41 -20.62
CA SER A 265 -7.92 -10.91 -19.57
C SER A 265 -6.72 -10.00 -19.25
N GLN A 266 -6.48 -8.95 -20.05
CA GLN A 266 -5.29 -8.11 -19.98
C GLN A 266 -3.96 -8.90 -20.09
N LEU A 267 -4.01 -10.15 -20.59
CA LEU A 267 -2.88 -11.08 -20.60
C LEU A 267 -1.63 -10.49 -21.26
N GLU A 268 -1.80 -9.69 -22.32
CA GLU A 268 -0.68 -9.09 -23.04
C GLU A 268 0.12 -8.11 -22.18
N ARG A 269 -0.49 -7.43 -21.19
CA ARG A 269 0.27 -6.58 -20.25
C ARG A 269 1.22 -7.40 -19.39
N PHE A 270 0.81 -8.59 -18.98
CA PHE A 270 1.60 -9.49 -18.14
C PHE A 270 2.57 -10.38 -18.93
N ARG A 271 2.56 -10.36 -20.26
CA ARG A 271 3.51 -11.09 -21.11
C ARG A 271 4.83 -10.34 -21.36
N GLY A 272 4.87 -9.03 -21.07
CA GLY A 272 6.00 -8.15 -21.39
C GLY A 272 6.88 -7.74 -20.20
N VAL A 273 6.68 -8.34 -19.03
CA VAL A 273 7.43 -8.07 -17.78
C VAL A 273 8.47 -9.15 -17.54
#